data_AF-A0A286C5J2-F1
#
_entry.id   AF-A0A286C5J2-F1
#
_cell.length_a   1.000
_cell.length_b   1.000
_cell.length_c   1.000
_cell.angle_alpha   90.00
_cell.angle_beta   90.00
_cell.angle_gamma   90.00
#
_symmetry.space_group_name_H-M   'P 1'
#
loop_
_entity.id
_entity.type
_entity.pdbx_description
1 polymer ?
#
loop_
_entity_poly.entity_id
_entity_poly.type
_entity_poly.pdbx_seq_one_letter_code
_entity_poly.pdbx_strand_id
1 'polypeptide(L)'
;MKTRRFLAIVSMVSILGFLASCAPMSPYEAVNSPTLRKTVQNARTRSDHDALTRHFENLAEEMRIKAAEQKKLLQHYEEKSYLYGRQAQDRQSHTWALMVRYEQAAKTSLSKAASHRQIAAQLEPDVYTSPDRQTAEAVDDTTNLRFGNN
;
A
#
# COMPACT_ATOMS: atom_id res chain seq x y z
N MET A 1 -16.09 -36.88 48.26
CA MET A 1 -17.02 -36.21 47.32
C MET A 1 -16.63 -34.77 46.91
N LYS A 2 -15.55 -34.17 47.45
CA LYS A 2 -15.19 -32.76 47.19
C LYS A 2 -14.29 -32.52 45.95
N THR A 3 -13.53 -33.52 45.51
CA THR A 3 -12.57 -33.41 44.39
C THR A 3 -13.23 -33.44 43.01
N ARG A 4 -14.30 -34.23 42.82
CA ARG A 4 -15.06 -34.31 41.56
C ARG A 4 -15.81 -33.01 41.22
N ARG A 5 -16.27 -32.27 42.24
CA ARG A 5 -16.91 -30.96 42.06
C ARG A 5 -15.89 -29.87 41.72
N PHE A 6 -14.69 -29.92 42.31
CA PHE A 6 -13.59 -29.02 41.97
C PHE A 6 -13.10 -29.23 40.52
N LEU A 7 -12.95 -30.49 40.08
CA LEU A 7 -12.52 -30.79 38.71
C LEU A 7 -13.54 -30.31 37.65
N ALA A 8 -14.83 -30.40 37.96
CA ALA A 8 -15.90 -29.91 37.09
C ALA A 8 -15.93 -28.38 36.98
N ILE A 9 -15.63 -27.67 38.07
CA ILE A 9 -15.56 -26.20 38.09
C ILE A 9 -14.32 -25.69 37.31
N VAL A 10 -13.17 -26.34 37.48
CA VAL A 10 -11.94 -26.00 36.73
C VAL A 10 -12.11 -26.24 35.22
N SER A 11 -12.80 -27.31 34.84
CA SER A 11 -13.12 -27.60 33.42
C SER A 11 -14.01 -26.52 32.78
N MET A 12 -14.99 -25.99 33.51
CA MET A 12 -15.94 -25.00 33.00
C MET A 12 -15.32 -23.61 32.82
N VAL A 13 -14.39 -23.23 33.70
CA VAL A 13 -13.62 -21.96 33.59
C VAL A 13 -12.63 -22.00 32.41
N SER A 14 -12.10 -23.17 32.07
CA SER A 14 -11.12 -23.33 30.98
C SER A 14 -11.71 -23.12 29.57
N ILE A 15 -13.03 -23.27 29.41
CA ILE A 15 -13.74 -23.06 28.14
C ILE A 15 -14.09 -21.57 27.94
N LEU A 16 -14.13 -20.78 29.00
CA LEU A 16 -14.47 -19.35 28.97
C LEU A 16 -13.25 -18.41 28.77
N GLY A 17 -12.07 -18.97 28.46
CA GLY A 17 -10.81 -18.23 28.33
C GLY A 17 -10.34 -17.95 26.89
N PHE A 18 -11.13 -18.28 25.86
CA PHE A 18 -10.62 -18.32 24.47
C PHE A 18 -11.33 -17.40 23.46
N LEU A 19 -11.73 -16.18 23.86
CA LEU A 19 -12.36 -15.22 22.93
C LEU A 19 -11.95 -13.77 23.22
N ALA A 20 -10.66 -13.42 23.11
CA ALA A 20 -10.26 -12.00 23.22
C ALA A 20 -8.89 -11.61 22.63
N SER A 21 -8.46 -12.17 21.49
CA SER A 21 -7.30 -11.59 20.80
C SER A 21 -7.50 -11.51 19.28
N CYS A 22 -8.60 -10.87 18.88
CA CYS A 22 -8.67 -10.21 17.59
C CYS A 22 -8.31 -8.74 17.80
N ALA A 23 -7.07 -8.45 18.21
CA ALA A 23 -6.57 -7.09 18.10
C ALA A 23 -6.37 -6.81 16.61
N PRO A 24 -7.04 -5.80 16.02
CA PRO A 24 -6.78 -5.44 14.63
C PRO A 24 -5.30 -5.11 14.48
N MET A 25 -4.65 -5.75 13.51
CA MET A 25 -3.24 -5.52 13.17
C MET A 25 -3.01 -4.03 13.01
N SER A 26 -1.89 -3.52 13.52
CA SER A 26 -1.62 -2.10 13.38
C SER A 26 -1.54 -1.75 11.88
N PRO A 27 -2.12 -0.62 11.44
CA PRO A 27 -2.05 -0.20 10.05
C PRO A 27 -0.61 -0.14 9.49
N TYR A 28 0.38 0.11 10.36
CA TYR A 28 1.80 0.07 10.02
C TYR A 28 2.28 -1.32 9.58
N GLU A 29 1.83 -2.38 10.28
CA GLU A 29 2.18 -3.77 9.93
C GLU A 29 1.46 -4.23 8.66
N ALA A 30 0.27 -3.70 8.40
CA ALA A 30 -0.50 -4.02 7.20
C ALA A 30 0.27 -3.70 5.90
N VAL A 31 1.06 -2.61 5.88
CA VAL A 31 1.91 -2.18 4.75
C VAL A 31 2.88 -3.26 4.28
N ASN A 32 3.30 -4.17 5.16
CA ASN A 32 4.24 -5.25 4.88
C ASN A 32 3.69 -6.63 5.26
N SER A 33 2.37 -6.79 5.36
CA SER A 33 1.76 -8.04 5.79
C SER A 33 2.10 -9.21 4.84
N PRO A 34 2.28 -10.44 5.35
CA PRO A 34 2.54 -11.61 4.50
C PRO A 34 1.46 -11.84 3.45
N THR A 35 0.20 -11.57 3.79
CA THR A 35 -0.94 -11.66 2.86
C THR A 35 -0.80 -10.66 1.73
N LEU A 36 -0.54 -9.39 2.03
CA LEU A 36 -0.35 -8.36 1.00
C LEU A 36 0.84 -8.68 0.10
N ARG A 37 1.94 -9.19 0.67
CA ARG A 37 3.09 -9.66 -0.12
C ARG A 37 2.70 -10.73 -1.14
N LYS A 38 1.89 -11.72 -0.74
CA LYS A 38 1.38 -12.74 -1.66
C LYS A 38 0.48 -12.14 -2.74
N THR A 39 -0.41 -11.21 -2.38
CA THR A 39 -1.26 -10.51 -3.35
C THR A 39 -0.42 -9.75 -4.38
N VAL A 40 0.59 -9.01 -3.95
CA VAL A 40 1.54 -8.31 -4.83
C VAL A 40 2.27 -9.29 -5.75
N GLN A 41 2.73 -10.43 -5.23
CA GLN A 41 3.43 -11.45 -6.03
C GLN A 41 2.54 -12.13 -7.07
N ASN A 42 1.24 -12.24 -6.80
CA ASN A 42 0.28 -12.93 -7.65
C ASN A 42 -0.45 -12.00 -8.64
N ALA A 43 -0.30 -10.68 -8.54
CA ALA A 43 -0.89 -9.73 -9.48
C ALA A 43 -0.32 -9.92 -10.90
N ARG A 44 -1.18 -10.01 -11.90
CA ARG A 44 -0.80 -10.25 -13.30
C ARG A 44 -1.50 -9.32 -14.28
N THR A 45 -2.72 -8.91 -13.96
CA THR A 45 -3.56 -8.11 -14.85
C THR A 45 -3.47 -6.63 -14.48
N ARG A 46 -3.84 -5.76 -15.43
CA ARG A 46 -4.00 -4.34 -15.14
C ARG A 46 -4.93 -4.11 -13.94
N SER A 47 -6.08 -4.78 -13.91
CA SER A 47 -7.04 -4.64 -12.81
C SER A 47 -6.43 -5.02 -11.45
N ASP A 48 -5.56 -6.03 -11.40
CA ASP A 48 -4.86 -6.39 -10.15
C ASP A 48 -3.96 -5.24 -9.67
N HIS A 49 -3.24 -4.61 -10.59
CA HIS A 49 -2.35 -3.49 -10.28
C HIS A 49 -3.10 -2.20 -9.97
N ASP A 50 -4.26 -1.95 -10.59
CA ASP A 50 -5.15 -0.86 -10.21
C ASP A 50 -5.72 -1.06 -8.80
N ALA A 51 -6.10 -2.29 -8.45
CA ALA A 51 -6.55 -2.63 -7.10
C ALA A 51 -5.42 -2.43 -6.06
N LEU A 52 -4.19 -2.85 -6.38
CA LEU A 52 -3.02 -2.61 -5.52
C LEU A 52 -2.70 -1.12 -5.37
N THR A 53 -2.86 -0.33 -6.42
CA THR A 53 -2.69 1.13 -6.37
C THR A 53 -3.64 1.74 -5.33
N ARG A 54 -4.94 1.46 -5.45
CA ARG A 54 -5.95 1.94 -4.49
C ARG A 54 -5.68 1.46 -3.07
N HIS A 55 -5.26 0.21 -2.92
CA HIS A 55 -4.95 -0.36 -1.60
C HIS A 55 -3.79 0.39 -0.92
N PHE A 56 -2.70 0.64 -1.64
CA PHE A 56 -1.56 1.38 -1.08
C PHE A 56 -1.86 2.87 -0.88
N GLU A 57 -2.73 3.48 -1.69
CA GLU A 57 -3.22 4.85 -1.45
C GLU A 57 -4.03 4.94 -0.15
N ASN A 58 -4.92 3.98 0.09
CA ASN A 58 -5.69 3.92 1.34
C ASN A 58 -4.76 3.71 2.55
N LEU A 59 -3.79 2.79 2.46
CA LEU A 59 -2.79 2.62 3.52
C LEU A 59 -1.99 3.91 3.77
N ALA A 60 -1.63 4.63 2.70
CA ALA A 60 -0.95 5.91 2.85
C ALA A 60 -1.79 6.93 3.61
N GLU A 61 -3.09 7.02 3.31
CA GLU A 61 -4.00 7.92 4.01
C GLU A 61 -4.16 7.55 5.48
N GLU A 62 -4.35 6.26 5.79
CA GLU A 62 -4.39 5.78 7.17
C GLU A 62 -3.11 6.14 7.94
N MET A 63 -1.94 6.04 7.29
CA MET A 63 -0.66 6.41 7.90
C MET A 63 -0.56 7.92 8.15
N ARG A 64 -1.08 8.75 7.24
CA ARG A 64 -1.10 10.21 7.41
C ARG A 64 -2.00 10.61 8.57
N ILE A 65 -3.17 9.99 8.70
CA ILE A 65 -4.09 10.20 9.82
C ILE A 65 -3.37 9.86 11.14
N LYS A 66 -2.70 8.69 11.21
CA LYS A 66 -1.94 8.29 12.40
C LYS A 66 -0.78 9.22 12.72
N ALA A 67 -0.02 9.67 11.72
CA ALA A 67 1.03 10.66 11.92
C ALA A 67 0.46 11.98 12.51
N ALA A 68 -0.68 12.45 11.99
CA ALA A 68 -1.34 13.65 12.50
C ALA A 68 -1.86 13.50 13.94
N GLU A 69 -2.38 12.32 14.31
CA GLU A 69 -2.73 11.99 15.69
C GLU A 69 -1.51 12.08 16.62
N GLN A 70 -0.38 11.46 16.23
CA GLN A 70 0.85 11.52 17.02
C GLN A 70 1.40 12.93 17.11
N LYS A 71 1.31 13.73 16.04
CA LYS A 71 1.75 15.13 16.04
C LYS A 71 0.97 15.96 17.06
N LYS A 72 -0.35 15.83 17.11
CA LYS A 72 -1.19 16.52 18.11
C LYS A 72 -0.85 16.09 19.54
N LEU A 73 -0.60 14.81 19.74
CA LEU A 73 -0.20 14.27 21.04
C LEU A 73 1.19 14.76 21.47
N LEU A 74 2.13 14.84 20.53
CA LEU A 74 3.47 15.38 20.77
C LEU A 74 3.40 16.84 21.21
N GLN A 75 2.64 17.67 20.49
CA GLN A 75 2.39 19.08 20.87
C GLN A 75 1.85 19.17 22.30
N HIS A 76 0.90 18.32 22.66
CA HIS A 76 0.37 18.29 24.03
C HIS A 76 1.44 17.95 25.08
N TYR A 77 2.31 16.98 24.82
CA TYR A 77 3.40 16.61 25.71
C TYR A 77 4.50 17.67 25.79
N GLU A 78 4.72 18.44 24.73
CA GLU A 78 5.64 19.58 24.70
C GLU A 78 5.08 20.75 25.52
N GLU A 79 3.85 21.19 25.22
CA GLU A 79 3.16 22.30 25.89
C GLU A 79 2.91 22.04 27.37
N LYS A 80 2.55 20.80 27.72
CA LYS A 80 2.18 20.42 29.09
C LYS A 80 3.19 19.49 29.75
N SER A 81 4.45 19.59 29.37
CA SER A 81 5.55 18.78 29.93
C SER A 81 5.58 18.79 31.47
N TYR A 82 5.24 19.92 32.10
CA TYR A 82 5.14 20.07 33.56
C TYR A 82 4.17 19.09 34.24
N LEU A 83 3.14 18.59 33.53
CA LEU A 83 2.20 17.59 34.06
C LEU A 83 2.80 16.19 34.20
N TYR A 84 3.91 15.92 33.50
CA TYR A 84 4.49 14.57 33.40
C TYR A 84 5.84 14.44 34.12
N GLY A 85 6.42 15.54 34.59
CA GLY A 85 7.68 15.56 35.33
C GLY A 85 8.80 14.84 34.55
N ARG A 86 9.47 13.89 35.21
CA ARG A 86 10.58 13.12 34.61
C ARG A 86 10.18 12.27 33.39
N GLN A 87 8.89 11.93 33.23
CA GLN A 87 8.42 11.13 32.10
C GLN A 87 8.15 11.95 30.83
N ALA A 88 8.21 13.29 30.90
CA ALA A 88 7.86 14.15 29.77
C ALA A 88 8.74 13.86 28.54
N GLN A 89 10.05 13.77 28.73
CA GLN A 89 11.01 13.55 27.65
C GLN A 89 10.82 12.17 26.98
N ASP A 90 10.58 11.12 27.76
CA ASP A 90 10.34 9.78 27.23
C ASP A 90 9.06 9.73 26.38
N ARG A 91 7.99 10.38 26.87
CA ARG A 91 6.71 10.47 26.13
C ARG A 91 6.85 11.26 24.83
N GLN A 92 7.54 12.40 24.86
CA GLN A 92 7.83 13.21 23.68
C GLN A 92 8.63 12.40 22.66
N SER A 93 9.75 11.80 23.08
CA SER A 93 10.64 11.02 22.20
C SER A 93 9.91 9.83 21.57
N HIS A 94 9.12 9.09 22.36
CA HIS A 94 8.33 7.98 21.86
C HIS A 94 7.28 8.41 20.83
N THR A 95 6.53 9.48 21.14
CA THR A 95 5.47 10.00 20.27
C THR A 95 6.05 10.56 18.97
N TRP A 96 7.17 11.27 19.05
CA TRP A 96 7.91 11.73 17.88
C TRP A 96 8.37 10.57 17.00
N ALA A 97 8.93 9.52 17.59
CA ALA A 97 9.35 8.33 16.85
C ALA A 97 8.17 7.65 16.14
N LEU A 98 7.00 7.56 16.78
CA LEU A 98 5.79 7.03 16.15
C LEU A 98 5.31 7.92 14.98
N MET A 99 5.29 9.25 15.17
CA MET A 99 4.94 10.20 14.11
C MET A 99 5.82 9.99 12.87
N VAL A 100 7.15 9.99 13.05
CA VAL A 100 8.11 9.80 11.95
C VAL A 100 7.92 8.43 11.28
N ARG A 101 7.69 7.36 12.05
CA ARG A 101 7.42 6.02 11.51
C ARG A 101 6.18 5.99 10.63
N TYR A 102 5.09 6.64 11.05
CA TYR A 102 3.88 6.72 10.25
C TYR A 102 4.08 7.57 8.99
N GLU A 103 4.76 8.71 9.08
CA GLU A 103 5.09 9.51 7.90
C GLU A 103 5.91 8.72 6.86
N GLN A 104 6.89 7.95 7.33
CA GLN A 104 7.71 7.12 6.46
C GLN A 104 6.89 5.97 5.83
N ALA A 105 5.97 5.37 6.60
CA ALA A 105 5.06 4.35 6.08
C ALA A 105 4.09 4.92 5.04
N ALA A 106 3.61 6.16 5.21
CA ALA A 106 2.79 6.86 4.22
C ALA A 106 3.56 7.06 2.90
N LYS A 107 4.80 7.57 2.98
CA LYS A 107 5.68 7.75 1.81
C LYS A 107 5.96 6.43 1.09
N THR A 108 6.23 5.38 1.86
CA THR A 108 6.50 4.03 1.32
C THR A 108 5.28 3.48 0.60
N SER A 109 4.09 3.66 1.17
CA SER A 109 2.83 3.22 0.56
C SER A 109 2.55 3.98 -0.73
N LEU A 110 2.73 5.31 -0.76
CA LEU A 110 2.60 6.10 -2.00
C LEU A 110 3.59 5.67 -3.09
N SER A 111 4.83 5.35 -2.71
CA SER A 111 5.82 4.83 -3.65
C SER A 111 5.37 3.50 -4.27
N LYS A 112 4.84 2.57 -3.45
CA LYS A 112 4.31 1.28 -3.93
C LYS A 112 3.09 1.48 -4.84
N ALA A 113 2.18 2.41 -4.49
CA ALA A 113 1.05 2.77 -5.33
C ALA A 113 1.50 3.29 -6.71
N ALA A 114 2.49 4.19 -6.73
CA ALA A 114 3.04 4.73 -7.97
C ALA A 114 3.67 3.63 -8.85
N SER A 115 4.42 2.70 -8.26
CA SER A 115 4.98 1.56 -8.99
C SER A 115 3.89 0.67 -9.61
N HIS A 116 2.80 0.38 -8.87
CA HIS A 116 1.70 -0.40 -9.42
C HIS A 116 0.92 0.34 -10.51
N ARG A 117 0.74 1.66 -10.39
CA ARG A 117 0.16 2.49 -11.46
C ARG A 117 0.99 2.43 -12.75
N GLN A 118 2.33 2.44 -12.65
CA GLN A 118 3.21 2.29 -13.81
C GLN A 118 3.06 0.92 -14.47
N ILE A 119 3.00 -0.16 -13.69
CA ILE A 119 2.80 -1.51 -14.23
C ILE A 119 1.42 -1.63 -14.90
N ALA A 120 0.38 -1.12 -14.26
CA ALA A 120 -0.97 -1.09 -14.82
C ALA A 120 -1.02 -0.39 -16.19
N ALA A 121 -0.32 0.75 -16.33
CA ALA A 121 -0.23 1.48 -17.59
C ALA A 121 0.54 0.73 -18.69
N GLN A 122 1.54 -0.08 -18.33
CA GLN A 122 2.30 -0.91 -19.28
C GLN A 122 1.52 -2.14 -19.77
N LEU A 123 0.50 -2.56 -19.02
CA LEU A 123 -0.37 -3.68 -19.40
C LEU A 123 -1.56 -3.25 -20.26
N GLU A 124 -1.74 -1.94 -20.50
CA GLU A 124 -2.66 -1.48 -21.53
C GLU A 124 -2.12 -1.92 -22.90
N PRO A 125 -2.92 -2.57 -23.75
CA PRO A 125 -2.51 -2.82 -25.13
C PRO A 125 -2.16 -1.49 -25.78
N ASP A 126 -1.05 -1.42 -26.50
CA ASP A 126 -0.77 -0.30 -27.39
C ASP A 126 -1.95 -0.17 -28.38
N VAL A 127 -2.89 0.73 -28.10
CA VAL A 127 -4.03 1.05 -28.99
C VAL A 127 -3.54 1.72 -30.29
N TYR A 128 -2.22 1.84 -30.50
CA TYR A 128 -1.65 2.55 -31.63
C TYR A 128 -0.36 1.90 -32.16
N THR A 129 -0.45 0.72 -32.77
CA THR A 129 0.48 0.34 -33.85
C THR A 129 -0.19 -0.68 -34.78
N SER A 130 -1.05 -0.21 -35.69
CA SER A 130 -1.26 -0.87 -36.98
C SER A 130 -0.39 -0.18 -38.02
N PRO A 131 0.67 -0.81 -38.55
CA PRO A 131 1.34 -0.33 -39.75
C PRO A 131 0.61 -0.94 -40.95
N ASP A 132 -0.52 -0.36 -41.33
CA ASP A 132 -1.13 -0.66 -42.63
C ASP A 132 -1.33 0.64 -43.42
N ARG A 133 -0.26 1.05 -44.11
CA ARG A 133 -0.27 1.92 -45.30
C ARG A 133 1.15 2.07 -45.86
N GLN A 134 1.70 1.00 -46.42
CA GLN A 134 2.84 1.17 -47.35
C GLN A 134 3.03 0.00 -48.33
N THR A 135 1.98 -0.37 -49.08
CA THR A 135 2.12 -1.11 -50.35
C THR A 135 0.93 -0.85 -51.27
N ALA A 136 0.67 0.42 -51.60
CA ALA A 136 -0.26 0.76 -52.68
C ALA A 136 0.06 2.13 -53.28
N GLU A 137 1.28 2.32 -53.78
CA GLU A 137 1.63 3.42 -54.71
C GLU A 137 3.04 3.16 -55.27
N ALA A 138 3.12 2.22 -56.21
CA ALA A 138 4.26 2.08 -57.13
C ALA A 138 3.76 1.38 -58.40
N VAL A 139 2.73 1.94 -59.03
CA VAL A 139 2.39 1.70 -60.42
C VAL A 139 2.08 3.05 -61.01
N ASP A 140 2.72 3.35 -62.14
CA ASP A 140 2.55 4.53 -62.99
C ASP A 140 3.48 5.71 -62.68
N ASP A 141 4.73 5.63 -63.17
CA ASP A 141 5.34 6.70 -63.98
C ASP A 141 6.69 6.23 -64.56
N THR A 142 6.69 5.71 -65.79
CA THR A 142 7.83 5.78 -66.73
C THR A 142 7.37 5.36 -68.13
N THR A 143 6.44 6.12 -68.71
CA THR A 143 6.27 6.18 -70.16
C THR A 143 6.14 7.62 -70.60
N ASN A 144 7.28 8.29 -70.82
CA ASN A 144 7.53 9.21 -71.93
C ASN A 144 8.68 10.18 -71.60
N LEU A 145 9.90 9.86 -72.05
CA LEU A 145 10.82 10.90 -72.51
C LEU A 145 11.62 10.34 -73.70
N ARG A 146 10.99 10.47 -74.86
CA ARG A 146 11.62 10.37 -76.18
C ARG A 146 12.12 11.77 -76.57
N PHE A 147 13.41 12.03 -76.34
CA PHE A 147 14.24 12.99 -77.07
C PHE A 147 15.63 12.33 -77.11
N GLY A 148 16.15 11.81 -78.21
CA GLY A 148 16.42 12.52 -79.46
C GLY A 148 17.85 13.05 -79.39
N ASN A 149 18.83 12.23 -79.78
CA ASN A 149 20.18 12.61 -80.25
C ASN A 149 20.96 11.35 -80.70
N ASN A 150 20.81 10.99 -81.98
CA ASN A 150 21.87 10.88 -83.01
C ASN A 150 21.32 10.07 -84.19
#